data_AF-M4GNR8-F1
#
_entry.id   AF-M4GNR8-F1
#
_cell.length_a   1.000
_cell.length_b   1.000
_cell.length_c   1.000
_cell.angle_alpha   90.00
_cell.angle_beta   90.00
_cell.angle_gamma   90.00
#
_symmetry.space_group_name_H-M   'P 1'
#
loop_
_entity.id
_entity.type
_entity.pdbx_description
1 polymer ?
#
loop_
_entity_poly.entity_id
_entity_poly.type
_entity_poly.pdbx_seq_one_letter_code
_entity_poly.pdbx_strand_id
1 'polypeptide(L)'
;HITFPANIIEPALFEEGKMFDGSSIAGWKGINESDMVLLPDAGTAYLDPFFADPTIVLTCDILDPATMQSYERDPRGIAKRAEAYLKSSGTADQAFFGPEPEFFIFDSVRFANDMGHTFFQVGSEEAAWNTGAKYDGGNSGYRPGVKGGYFPVPPTDTLHDLRAEMIKTLEQVGIETEVHHHEVATAGQCEIGTKFSSLVQKADELLTMKYIIKNVAYRNGKTATFMPKPIVGDNGSGMHVHQSLTKGGTNLFAGDGYGGLSQMALWYIGGIFKHARAINAFSNSGTNSYKRLVPGFEAPVMLAYSARNRSASCRIPWVTNPKARRIE
;
A
#
# COMPACT_ATOMS: atom_id res chain seq x y z
N HIS A 1 -2.65 -18.01 1.88
CA HIS A 1 -2.40 -18.52 0.51
C HIS A 1 -2.57 -20.02 0.54
N ILE A 2 -3.31 -20.58 -0.41
CA ILE A 2 -3.53 -22.02 -0.60
C ILE A 2 -3.30 -22.29 -2.09
N THR A 3 -2.55 -23.34 -2.42
CA THR A 3 -2.25 -23.73 -3.80
C THR A 3 -2.98 -25.01 -4.14
N PHE A 4 -3.63 -25.02 -5.31
CA PHE A 4 -4.31 -26.19 -5.84
C PHE A 4 -3.63 -26.63 -7.14
N PRO A 5 -3.42 -27.94 -7.36
CA PRO A 5 -2.97 -28.44 -8.65
C PRO A 5 -3.93 -28.03 -9.78
N ALA A 6 -3.38 -27.58 -10.92
CA ALA A 6 -4.21 -27.08 -12.02
C ALA A 6 -5.20 -28.12 -12.57
N ASN A 7 -4.88 -29.41 -12.47
CA ASN A 7 -5.71 -30.51 -12.96
C ASN A 7 -6.97 -30.80 -12.14
N ILE A 8 -7.11 -30.21 -10.94
CA ILE A 8 -8.31 -30.35 -10.10
C ILE A 8 -9.23 -29.11 -10.19
N ILE A 9 -8.90 -28.17 -11.07
CA ILE A 9 -9.66 -26.95 -11.27
C ILE A 9 -10.69 -27.18 -12.37
N GLU A 10 -11.96 -27.07 -11.99
CA GLU A 10 -13.12 -27.18 -12.86
C GLU A 10 -13.87 -25.84 -12.91
N PRO A 11 -14.67 -25.56 -13.96
CA PRO A 11 -15.43 -24.32 -14.05
C PRO A 11 -16.31 -24.02 -12.82
N ALA A 12 -16.85 -25.06 -12.17
CA ALA A 12 -17.64 -24.95 -10.96
C ALA A 12 -16.91 -24.24 -9.79
N LEU A 13 -15.57 -24.20 -9.81
CA LEU A 13 -14.77 -23.45 -8.82
C LEU A 13 -15.23 -21.99 -8.67
N PHE A 14 -15.60 -21.34 -9.77
CA PHE A 14 -15.96 -19.92 -9.78
C PHE A 14 -17.41 -19.67 -9.33
N GLU A 15 -18.18 -20.71 -9.09
CA GLU A 15 -19.56 -20.65 -8.58
C GLU A 15 -19.64 -21.19 -7.15
N GLU A 16 -18.96 -22.31 -6.88
CA GLU A 16 -19.01 -23.04 -5.60
C GLU A 16 -17.87 -22.67 -4.65
N GLY A 17 -16.73 -22.22 -5.17
CA GLY A 17 -15.52 -21.95 -4.40
C GLY A 17 -14.80 -23.21 -3.89
N LYS A 18 -13.88 -23.02 -2.93
CA LYS A 18 -13.19 -24.10 -2.22
C LYS A 18 -13.28 -23.91 -0.72
N MET A 19 -13.53 -25.00 -0.01
CA MET A 19 -13.53 -25.00 1.44
C MET A 19 -12.13 -24.79 2.00
N PHE A 20 -12.02 -24.07 3.11
CA PHE A 20 -10.81 -23.93 3.90
C PHE A 20 -11.13 -23.70 5.38
N ASP A 21 -10.12 -23.91 6.23
CA ASP A 21 -10.19 -23.65 7.67
C ASP A 21 -9.87 -22.18 7.99
N GLY A 22 -10.89 -21.43 8.40
CA GLY A 22 -10.78 -20.04 8.83
C GLY A 22 -10.37 -19.84 10.29
N SER A 23 -10.33 -20.91 11.11
CA SER A 23 -10.04 -20.80 12.56
C SER A 23 -8.59 -20.42 12.87
N SER A 24 -7.70 -20.64 11.91
CA SER A 24 -6.28 -20.25 12.01
C SER A 24 -6.03 -18.77 11.70
N ILE A 25 -7.06 -17.99 11.36
CA ILE A 25 -6.93 -16.57 11.04
C ILE A 25 -7.44 -15.74 12.21
N ALA A 26 -6.53 -14.98 12.83
CA ALA A 26 -6.84 -14.16 13.99
C ALA A 26 -8.00 -13.19 13.70
N GLY A 27 -9.02 -13.23 14.57
CA GLY A 27 -10.22 -12.39 14.43
C GLY A 27 -11.29 -12.95 13.49
N TRP A 28 -11.10 -14.13 12.89
CA TRP A 28 -12.12 -14.79 12.05
C TRP A 28 -12.94 -15.79 12.88
N LYS A 29 -13.37 -16.91 12.29
CA LYS A 29 -14.19 -17.93 12.94
C LYS A 29 -13.43 -18.63 14.08
N GLY A 30 -14.18 -19.13 15.07
CA GLY A 30 -13.64 -20.00 16.11
C GLY A 30 -13.50 -21.44 15.59
N ILE A 31 -12.77 -22.28 16.34
CA ILE A 31 -12.58 -23.70 16.02
C ILE A 31 -13.93 -24.45 15.90
N ASN A 32 -14.96 -24.00 16.60
CA ASN A 32 -16.30 -24.60 16.58
C ASN A 32 -17.11 -24.31 15.31
N GLU A 33 -16.69 -23.36 14.47
CA GLU A 33 -17.35 -22.98 13.20
C GLU A 33 -16.29 -22.62 12.13
N SER A 34 -15.24 -23.43 12.03
CA SER A 34 -14.03 -23.12 11.29
C SER A 34 -14.19 -23.06 9.78
N ASP A 35 -15.13 -23.82 9.23
CA ASP A 35 -15.27 -24.01 7.79
C ASP A 35 -15.75 -22.74 7.08
N MET A 36 -15.08 -22.38 6.00
CA MET A 36 -15.36 -21.20 5.19
C MET A 36 -15.14 -21.51 3.71
N VAL A 37 -15.70 -20.68 2.83
CA VAL A 37 -15.54 -20.81 1.37
C VAL A 37 -14.62 -19.71 0.84
N LEU A 38 -13.60 -20.09 0.08
CA LEU A 38 -12.83 -19.22 -0.81
C LEU A 38 -13.51 -19.21 -2.18
N LEU A 39 -14.11 -18.09 -2.57
CA LEU A 39 -14.66 -17.92 -3.91
C LEU A 39 -13.68 -17.07 -4.76
N PRO A 40 -12.95 -17.67 -5.72
CA PRO A 40 -11.98 -16.95 -6.52
C PRO A 40 -12.63 -15.99 -7.51
N ASP A 41 -11.99 -14.83 -7.70
CA ASP A 41 -12.39 -13.82 -8.67
C ASP A 41 -11.48 -13.90 -9.89
N ALA A 42 -12.02 -14.41 -11.01
CA ALA A 42 -11.28 -14.59 -12.26
C ALA A 42 -10.69 -13.28 -12.81
N GLY A 43 -11.28 -12.12 -12.50
CA GLY A 43 -10.78 -10.82 -12.95
C GLY A 43 -9.46 -10.40 -12.31
N THR A 44 -9.03 -11.10 -11.25
CA THR A 44 -7.79 -10.82 -10.51
C THR A 44 -6.61 -11.70 -10.93
N ALA A 45 -6.81 -12.56 -11.94
CA ALA A 45 -5.83 -13.55 -12.35
C ALA A 45 -4.54 -12.92 -12.88
N TYR A 46 -3.39 -13.37 -12.38
CA TYR A 46 -2.08 -13.09 -12.98
C TYR A 46 -1.14 -14.29 -12.84
N LEU A 47 -0.15 -14.38 -13.72
CA LEU A 47 0.91 -15.39 -13.62
C LEU A 47 1.98 -14.89 -12.64
N ASP A 48 2.29 -15.70 -11.63
CA ASP A 48 3.31 -15.35 -10.65
C ASP A 48 4.72 -15.29 -11.28
N PRO A 49 5.47 -14.18 -11.11
CA PRO A 49 6.79 -14.02 -11.75
C PRO A 49 7.96 -14.62 -10.93
N PHE A 50 7.68 -15.27 -9.79
CA PHE A 50 8.70 -15.75 -8.86
C PHE A 50 8.70 -17.27 -8.68
N PHE A 51 7.54 -17.93 -8.78
CA PHE A 51 7.49 -19.39 -8.67
C PHE A 51 8.25 -20.07 -9.82
N ALA A 52 8.94 -21.17 -9.48
CA ALA A 52 9.67 -21.97 -10.46
C ALA A 52 8.71 -22.68 -11.44
N ASP A 53 7.59 -23.17 -10.92
CA ASP A 53 6.51 -23.77 -11.71
C ASP A 53 5.45 -22.71 -12.05
N PRO A 54 4.98 -22.64 -13.32
CA PRO A 54 3.95 -21.69 -13.72
C PRO A 54 2.71 -21.78 -12.81
N THR A 55 2.42 -20.68 -12.12
CA THR A 55 1.38 -20.61 -11.11
C THR A 55 0.51 -19.38 -11.36
N ILE A 56 -0.81 -19.57 -11.45
CA ILE A 56 -1.78 -18.48 -11.54
C ILE A 56 -2.21 -18.09 -10.14
N VAL A 57 -2.13 -16.80 -9.82
CA VAL A 57 -2.65 -16.23 -8.58
C VAL A 57 -4.04 -15.68 -8.83
N LEU A 58 -4.97 -16.01 -7.94
CA LEU A 58 -6.34 -15.50 -7.90
C LEU A 58 -6.62 -14.95 -6.49
N THR A 59 -7.21 -13.77 -6.42
CA THR A 59 -7.77 -13.23 -5.18
C THR A 59 -9.16 -13.81 -4.96
N CYS A 60 -9.48 -14.18 -3.72
CA CYS A 60 -10.77 -14.75 -3.38
C CYS A 60 -11.56 -13.82 -2.43
N ASP A 61 -12.88 -13.84 -2.57
CA ASP A 61 -13.77 -13.42 -1.48
C ASP A 61 -13.97 -14.58 -0.50
N ILE A 62 -14.31 -14.25 0.73
CA ILE A 62 -14.64 -15.24 1.76
C ILE A 62 -16.14 -15.27 1.99
N LEU A 63 -16.74 -16.45 1.91
CA LEU A 63 -18.16 -16.66 2.10
C LEU A 63 -18.43 -17.60 3.29
N ASP A 64 -19.60 -17.41 3.89
CA ASP A 64 -20.17 -18.34 4.85
C ASP A 64 -20.70 -19.58 4.11
N PRO A 65 -20.31 -20.81 4.50
CA PRO A 65 -20.63 -22.01 3.74
C PRO A 65 -22.10 -22.41 3.78
N ALA A 66 -22.85 -21.98 4.82
CA ALA A 66 -24.27 -22.34 4.94
C ALA A 66 -25.15 -21.44 4.07
N THR A 67 -24.75 -20.18 3.90
CA THR A 67 -25.56 -19.15 3.23
C THR A 67 -25.01 -18.71 1.88
N MET A 68 -23.74 -19.02 1.58
CA MET A 68 -22.98 -18.48 0.46
C MET A 68 -22.93 -16.94 0.43
N GLN A 69 -23.18 -16.29 1.58
CA GLN A 69 -23.12 -14.84 1.71
C GLN A 69 -21.71 -14.40 2.08
N SER A 70 -21.35 -13.19 1.66
CA SER A 70 -20.06 -12.57 1.99
C SER A 70 -19.84 -12.52 3.49
N TYR A 71 -18.68 -13.03 3.93
CA TYR A 71 -18.29 -12.99 5.32
C TYR A 71 -18.11 -11.55 5.80
N GLU A 72 -18.68 -11.23 6.96
CA GLU A 72 -18.72 -9.85 7.44
C GLU A 72 -17.33 -9.27 7.76
N ARG A 73 -16.36 -10.13 8.10
CA ARG A 73 -14.98 -9.74 8.45
C ARG A 73 -13.97 -9.91 7.32
N ASP A 74 -14.42 -10.30 6.14
CA ASP A 74 -13.59 -10.27 4.94
C ASP A 74 -13.32 -8.81 4.52
N PRO A 75 -12.06 -8.33 4.55
CA PRO A 75 -11.74 -6.97 4.14
C PRO A 75 -12.14 -6.66 2.69
N ARG A 76 -12.01 -7.64 1.78
CA ARG A 76 -12.37 -7.46 0.37
C ARG A 76 -13.88 -7.38 0.21
N GLY A 77 -14.62 -8.25 0.88
CA GLY A 77 -16.07 -8.15 1.01
C GLY A 77 -16.56 -6.82 1.59
N ILE A 78 -15.88 -6.28 2.60
CA ILE A 78 -16.18 -4.94 3.16
C ILE A 78 -15.99 -3.84 2.09
N ALA A 79 -14.89 -3.89 1.34
CA ALA A 79 -14.62 -2.92 0.26
C ALA A 79 -15.69 -2.98 -0.84
N LYS A 80 -16.10 -4.18 -1.26
CA LYS A 80 -17.22 -4.38 -2.21
C LYS A 80 -18.54 -3.79 -1.70
N ARG A 81 -18.84 -3.99 -0.41
CA ARG A 81 -20.03 -3.39 0.22
C ARG A 81 -19.94 -1.87 0.29
N ALA A 82 -18.75 -1.30 0.49
CA ALA A 82 -18.56 0.15 0.49
C ALA A 82 -18.80 0.77 -0.91
N GLU A 83 -18.32 0.12 -1.98
CA GLU A 83 -18.61 0.55 -3.36
C GLU A 83 -20.11 0.44 -3.68
N ALA A 84 -20.75 -0.68 -3.30
CA ALA A 84 -22.18 -0.86 -3.48
C ALA A 84 -23.01 0.17 -2.71
N TYR A 85 -22.59 0.49 -1.47
CA TYR A 85 -23.22 1.53 -0.66
C TYR A 85 -23.16 2.89 -1.33
N LEU A 86 -21.98 3.30 -1.81
CA LEU A 86 -21.80 4.57 -2.53
C LEU A 86 -22.79 4.69 -3.69
N LYS A 87 -22.88 3.65 -4.52
CA LYS A 87 -23.80 3.60 -5.65
C LYS A 87 -25.26 3.67 -5.19
N SER A 88 -25.65 2.88 -4.19
CA SER A 88 -27.03 2.85 -3.67
C SER A 88 -27.47 4.16 -3.00
N SER A 89 -26.51 4.93 -2.44
CA SER A 89 -26.78 6.24 -1.85
C SER A 89 -27.20 7.29 -2.90
N GLY A 90 -26.92 7.03 -4.17
CA GLY A 90 -27.11 7.98 -5.27
C GLY A 90 -26.12 9.15 -5.29
N THR A 91 -25.13 9.18 -4.39
CA THR A 91 -24.14 10.27 -4.30
C THR A 91 -23.19 10.28 -5.48
N ALA A 92 -22.61 9.12 -5.82
CA ALA A 92 -21.67 8.94 -6.93
C ALA A 92 -21.81 7.52 -7.50
N ASP A 93 -21.35 7.32 -8.73
CA ASP A 93 -21.34 5.99 -9.36
C ASP A 93 -20.08 5.21 -8.99
N GLN A 94 -18.95 5.92 -8.82
CA GLN A 94 -17.64 5.34 -8.53
C GLN A 94 -16.81 6.25 -7.61
N ALA A 95 -15.96 5.64 -6.81
CA ALA A 95 -14.88 6.29 -6.08
C ALA A 95 -13.55 5.73 -6.58
N PHE A 96 -12.60 6.64 -6.86
CA PHE A 96 -11.26 6.29 -7.29
C PHE A 96 -10.25 6.52 -6.17
N PHE A 97 -9.33 5.58 -6.03
CA PHE A 97 -8.26 5.57 -5.05
C PHE A 97 -6.90 5.41 -5.74
N GLY A 98 -5.93 6.23 -5.34
CA GLY A 98 -4.53 6.14 -5.78
C GLY A 98 -3.61 6.19 -4.56
N PRO A 99 -3.28 5.04 -3.95
CA PRO A 99 -2.30 4.98 -2.88
C PRO A 99 -0.86 5.09 -3.43
N GLU A 100 -0.03 5.87 -2.76
CA GLU A 100 1.42 6.00 -2.95
C GLU A 100 2.12 5.38 -1.72
N PRO A 101 2.34 4.05 -1.69
CA PRO A 101 3.00 3.40 -0.57
C PRO A 101 4.52 3.57 -0.66
N GLU A 102 5.07 4.40 0.22
CA GLU A 102 6.51 4.48 0.41
C GLU A 102 7.03 3.19 1.09
N PHE A 103 8.29 2.84 0.86
CA PHE A 103 8.92 1.67 1.45
C PHE A 103 10.43 1.88 1.64
N PHE A 104 11.06 0.99 2.42
CA PHE A 104 12.51 0.93 2.57
C PHE A 104 13.04 -0.38 2.00
N ILE A 105 14.24 -0.34 1.43
CA ILE A 105 15.03 -1.51 1.06
C ILE A 105 16.31 -1.52 1.91
N PHE A 106 16.45 -2.54 2.75
CA PHE A 106 17.63 -2.74 3.59
C PHE A 106 18.45 -3.94 3.13
N ASP A 107 19.72 -3.98 3.50
CA ASP A 107 20.60 -5.13 3.28
C ASP A 107 20.39 -6.20 4.36
N SER A 108 20.07 -5.77 5.57
CA SER A 108 19.83 -6.67 6.69
C SER A 108 18.91 -6.07 7.72
N VAL A 109 18.17 -6.95 8.40
CA VAL A 109 17.37 -6.61 9.58
C VAL A 109 17.56 -7.72 10.60
N ARG A 110 17.81 -7.35 11.85
CA ARG A 110 17.93 -8.26 13.01
C ARG A 110 17.09 -7.73 14.14
N PHE A 111 16.44 -8.61 14.90
CA PHE A 111 15.70 -8.23 16.10
C PHE A 111 15.57 -9.41 17.06
N ALA A 112 15.36 -9.11 18.34
CA ALA A 112 14.97 -10.08 19.36
C ALA A 112 14.01 -9.42 20.37
N ASN A 113 13.16 -10.25 20.97
CA ASN A 113 12.22 -9.85 22.01
C ASN A 113 12.08 -10.99 23.04
N ASP A 114 13.13 -11.15 23.84
CA ASP A 114 13.27 -12.18 24.85
C ASP A 114 13.18 -11.57 26.26
N MET A 115 12.91 -12.39 27.28
CA MET A 115 12.71 -11.92 28.67
C MET A 115 13.86 -11.06 29.22
N GLY A 116 15.10 -11.30 28.77
CA GLY A 116 16.28 -10.55 29.20
C GLY A 116 16.90 -9.66 28.11
N HIS A 117 16.32 -9.59 26.91
CA HIS A 117 16.95 -8.93 25.77
C HIS A 117 15.95 -8.48 24.72
N THR A 118 15.98 -7.18 24.39
CA THR A 118 15.18 -6.64 23.28
C THR A 118 16.07 -5.74 22.43
N PHE A 119 16.12 -5.99 21.13
CA PHE A 119 16.81 -5.11 20.19
C PHE A 119 16.18 -5.20 18.80
N PHE A 120 16.47 -4.19 17.98
CA PHE A 120 16.39 -4.29 16.53
C PHE A 120 17.56 -3.52 15.92
N GLN A 121 17.98 -3.93 14.73
CA GLN A 121 19.03 -3.28 13.97
C GLN A 121 18.71 -3.43 12.48
N VAL A 122 18.78 -2.32 11.76
CA VAL A 122 18.70 -2.29 10.29
C VAL A 122 20.08 -1.97 9.73
N GLY A 123 20.46 -2.62 8.64
CA GLY A 123 21.69 -2.38 7.91
C GLY A 123 21.38 -1.96 6.48
N SER A 124 22.01 -0.91 6.01
CA SER A 124 21.98 -0.46 4.62
C SER A 124 23.32 0.17 4.26
N GLU A 125 23.87 -0.17 3.11
CA GLU A 125 25.07 0.45 2.54
C GLU A 125 24.86 1.95 2.30
N GLU A 126 23.63 2.39 2.01
CA GLU A 126 23.30 3.82 1.85
C GLU A 126 23.15 4.57 3.18
N ALA A 127 23.17 3.88 4.32
CA ALA A 127 22.85 4.50 5.59
C ALA A 127 23.88 5.56 6.01
N ALA A 128 23.39 6.74 6.41
CA ALA A 128 24.23 7.85 6.86
C ALA A 128 25.17 7.50 8.04
N TRP A 129 24.85 6.48 8.84
CA TRP A 129 25.71 6.02 9.95
C TRP A 129 26.86 5.10 9.51
N ASN A 130 26.94 4.69 8.25
CA ASN A 130 27.95 3.79 7.71
C ASN A 130 29.13 4.49 7.00
N THR A 131 29.30 5.80 7.20
CA THR A 131 30.39 6.59 6.59
C THR A 131 31.78 6.08 6.97
N GLY A 132 31.95 5.59 8.21
CA GLY A 132 33.20 4.99 8.70
C GLY A 132 33.26 3.46 8.63
N ALA A 133 32.24 2.81 8.05
CA ALA A 133 32.19 1.35 7.99
C ALA A 133 33.29 0.79 7.08
N LYS A 134 33.78 -0.41 7.40
CA LYS A 134 34.72 -1.17 6.58
C LYS A 134 33.97 -2.30 5.88
N TYR A 135 34.13 -2.36 4.57
CA TYR A 135 33.59 -3.43 3.72
C TYR A 135 34.77 -4.09 2.99
N ASP A 136 34.63 -5.37 2.67
CA ASP A 136 35.68 -6.13 1.98
C ASP A 136 36.02 -5.52 0.60
N GLY A 137 35.02 -4.96 -0.09
CA GLY A 137 35.18 -4.23 -1.36
C GLY A 137 35.60 -2.76 -1.23
N GLY A 138 35.87 -2.28 -0.01
CA GLY A 138 36.11 -0.86 0.28
C GLY A 138 34.82 -0.06 0.52
N ASN A 139 34.96 1.13 1.10
CA ASN A 139 33.84 2.03 1.35
C ASN A 139 33.75 3.07 0.24
N SER A 140 32.70 3.03 -0.57
CA SER A 140 32.51 3.93 -1.73
C SER A 140 32.37 5.41 -1.38
N GLY A 141 31.93 5.72 -0.14
CA GLY A 141 31.68 7.09 0.33
C GLY A 141 30.38 7.74 -0.17
N TYR A 142 29.78 7.26 -1.26
CA TYR A 142 28.55 7.84 -1.84
C TYR A 142 27.31 7.38 -1.08
N ARG A 143 26.73 8.27 -0.26
CA ARG A 143 25.53 8.00 0.54
C ARG A 143 24.68 9.25 0.70
N PRO A 144 23.34 9.14 0.68
CA PRO A 144 22.49 10.24 1.08
C PRO A 144 22.66 10.51 2.58
N GLY A 145 22.78 11.79 2.94
CA GLY A 145 22.70 12.21 4.33
C GLY A 145 21.29 12.00 4.92
N VAL A 146 21.11 12.29 6.21
CA VAL A 146 19.79 12.30 6.83
C VAL A 146 18.88 13.28 6.07
N LYS A 147 17.69 12.83 5.66
CA LYS A 147 16.77 13.55 4.75
C LYS A 147 17.35 13.93 3.39
N GLY A 148 18.43 13.29 2.97
CA GLY A 148 19.18 13.61 1.75
C GLY A 148 18.91 12.66 0.59
N GLY A 149 17.96 11.74 0.71
CA GLY A 149 17.65 10.73 -0.30
C GLY A 149 16.77 11.23 -1.44
N TYR A 150 16.22 12.44 -1.36
CA TYR A 150 15.25 12.90 -2.36
C TYR A 150 15.96 13.30 -3.67
N PHE A 151 15.87 12.42 -4.67
CA PHE A 151 16.41 12.58 -6.03
C PHE A 151 17.93 12.83 -6.20
N PRO A 152 18.85 12.26 -5.40
CA PRO A 152 20.23 12.18 -5.83
C PRO A 152 20.34 11.24 -7.02
N VAL A 153 21.28 11.50 -7.92
CA VAL A 153 21.62 10.59 -9.01
C VAL A 153 22.61 9.52 -8.53
N PRO A 154 22.73 8.38 -9.23
CA PRO A 154 23.84 7.46 -9.02
C PRO A 154 25.21 8.19 -9.11
N PRO A 155 26.23 7.77 -8.34
CA PRO A 155 26.28 6.57 -7.51
C PRO A 155 25.71 6.72 -6.08
N THR A 156 25.13 7.86 -5.73
CA THR A 156 24.52 8.06 -4.39
C THR A 156 23.20 7.30 -4.25
N ASP A 157 22.38 7.27 -5.30
CA ASP A 157 21.22 6.37 -5.41
C ASP A 157 21.69 5.01 -5.94
N THR A 158 21.74 4.01 -5.05
CA THR A 158 22.18 2.65 -5.38
C THR A 158 21.01 1.74 -5.77
N LEU A 159 19.78 2.22 -5.65
CA LEU A 159 18.56 1.43 -5.79
C LEU A 159 17.82 1.68 -7.11
N HIS A 160 18.36 2.52 -8.00
CA HIS A 160 17.73 2.87 -9.28
C HIS A 160 17.35 1.62 -10.11
N ASP A 161 18.31 0.73 -10.36
CA ASP A 161 18.09 -0.47 -11.17
C ASP A 161 17.14 -1.46 -10.49
N LEU A 162 17.22 -1.57 -9.16
CA LEU A 162 16.33 -2.43 -8.39
C LEU A 162 14.88 -1.93 -8.45
N ARG A 163 14.66 -0.61 -8.36
CA ARG A 163 13.32 -0.02 -8.57
C ARG A 163 12.82 -0.21 -10.01
N ALA A 164 13.71 -0.13 -11.00
CA ALA A 164 13.36 -0.40 -12.39
C ALA A 164 12.96 -1.87 -12.63
N GLU A 165 13.61 -2.83 -11.96
CA GLU A 165 13.21 -4.23 -11.96
C GLU A 165 11.82 -4.43 -11.32
N MET A 166 11.56 -3.74 -10.20
CA MET A 166 10.24 -3.77 -9.55
C MET A 166 9.15 -3.28 -10.50
N ILE A 167 9.33 -2.14 -11.17
CA ILE A 167 8.38 -1.64 -12.17
C ILE A 167 8.13 -2.66 -13.28
N LYS A 168 9.18 -3.19 -13.90
CA LYS A 168 9.03 -4.18 -14.99
C LYS A 168 8.21 -5.38 -14.54
N THR A 169 8.40 -5.82 -13.31
CA THR A 169 7.67 -6.97 -12.72
C THR A 169 6.22 -6.60 -12.40
N LEU A 170 5.94 -5.37 -11.94
CA LEU A 170 4.57 -4.86 -11.75
C LEU A 170 3.82 -4.79 -13.08
N GLU A 171 4.45 -4.27 -14.12
CA GLU A 171 3.85 -4.16 -15.46
C GLU A 171 3.58 -5.54 -16.08
N GLN A 172 4.43 -6.54 -15.84
CA GLN A 172 4.23 -7.93 -16.27
C GLN A 172 2.94 -8.55 -15.71
N VAL A 173 2.49 -8.13 -14.53
CA VAL A 173 1.24 -8.60 -13.91
C VAL A 173 0.07 -7.64 -14.13
N GLY A 174 0.24 -6.63 -14.99
CA GLY A 174 -0.83 -5.70 -15.38
C GLY A 174 -1.01 -4.47 -14.49
N ILE A 175 -0.08 -4.17 -13.58
CA ILE A 175 -0.13 -2.94 -12.78
C ILE A 175 0.55 -1.81 -13.54
N GLU A 176 -0.23 -0.80 -13.94
CA GLU A 176 0.26 0.39 -14.66
C GLU A 176 1.01 1.32 -13.69
N THR A 177 2.33 1.44 -13.88
CA THR A 177 3.21 2.31 -13.10
C THR A 177 3.42 3.66 -13.77
N GLU A 178 3.56 4.72 -12.98
CA GLU A 178 3.73 6.09 -13.47
C GLU A 178 5.13 6.66 -13.18
N VAL A 179 5.71 6.31 -12.03
CA VAL A 179 7.00 6.85 -11.59
C VAL A 179 7.67 5.91 -10.59
N HIS A 180 9.00 5.93 -10.51
CA HIS A 180 9.75 5.46 -9.34
C HIS A 180 10.80 6.48 -8.96
N HIS A 181 11.11 6.55 -7.67
CA HIS A 181 12.21 7.36 -7.19
C HIS A 181 12.71 6.94 -5.82
N HIS A 182 13.91 7.42 -5.49
CA HIS A 182 14.38 7.45 -4.13
C HIS A 182 13.61 8.53 -3.35
N GLU A 183 13.24 8.19 -2.12
CA GLU A 183 12.47 9.04 -1.22
C GLU A 183 13.37 9.83 -0.26
N VAL A 184 12.80 10.61 0.64
CA VAL A 184 13.55 11.59 1.44
C VAL A 184 14.60 10.97 2.38
N ALA A 185 14.30 9.87 3.08
CA ALA A 185 15.18 9.34 4.11
C ALA A 185 16.45 8.67 3.55
N THR A 186 17.52 8.67 4.35
CA THR A 186 18.69 7.82 4.10
C THR A 186 18.34 6.32 4.20
N ALA A 187 19.30 5.45 3.88
CA ALA A 187 19.19 4.00 4.04
C ALA A 187 18.10 3.32 3.19
N GLY A 188 17.86 3.83 1.97
CA GLY A 188 17.10 3.12 0.94
C GLY A 188 15.59 3.33 0.94
N GLN A 189 15.10 4.52 1.28
CA GLN A 189 13.67 4.84 1.12
C GLN A 189 13.32 4.99 -0.36
N CYS A 190 12.20 4.43 -0.80
CA CYS A 190 11.74 4.42 -2.18
C CYS A 190 10.23 4.62 -2.27
N GLU A 191 9.77 5.07 -3.44
CA GLU A 191 8.37 5.11 -3.83
C GLU A 191 8.23 4.64 -5.28
N ILE A 192 7.10 3.97 -5.58
CA ILE A 192 6.64 3.67 -6.94
C ILE A 192 5.18 4.13 -7.04
N GLY A 193 4.93 5.09 -7.92
CA GLY A 193 3.59 5.57 -8.23
C GLY A 193 2.88 4.64 -9.19
N THR A 194 1.61 4.35 -8.93
CA THR A 194 0.77 3.51 -9.80
C THR A 194 -0.55 4.22 -10.08
N LYS A 195 -1.13 3.93 -11.24
CA LYS A 195 -2.39 4.56 -11.64
C LYS A 195 -3.51 4.24 -10.66
N PHE A 196 -4.39 5.21 -10.43
CA PHE A 196 -5.56 5.02 -9.57
C PHE A 196 -6.55 3.99 -10.17
N SER A 197 -7.39 3.41 -9.31
CA SER A 197 -8.49 2.54 -9.73
C SER A 197 -9.66 2.60 -8.75
N SER A 198 -10.69 1.75 -8.94
CA SER A 198 -11.76 1.55 -7.96
C SER A 198 -11.21 1.07 -6.61
N LEU A 199 -12.00 1.16 -5.54
CA LEU A 199 -11.56 0.83 -4.19
C LEU A 199 -11.08 -0.63 -4.11
N VAL A 200 -11.88 -1.57 -4.63
CA VAL A 200 -11.57 -3.00 -4.55
C VAL A 200 -10.36 -3.33 -5.42
N GLN A 201 -10.38 -2.91 -6.69
CA GLN A 201 -9.29 -3.21 -7.61
C GLN A 201 -7.97 -2.60 -7.12
N LYS A 202 -7.97 -1.36 -6.62
CA LYS A 202 -6.75 -0.73 -6.15
C LYS A 202 -6.22 -1.37 -4.86
N ALA A 203 -7.10 -1.86 -3.99
CA ALA A 203 -6.69 -2.62 -2.82
C ALA A 203 -6.03 -3.96 -3.21
N ASP A 204 -6.59 -4.67 -4.19
CA ASP A 204 -6.01 -5.90 -4.74
C ASP A 204 -4.62 -5.62 -5.36
N GLU A 205 -4.51 -4.60 -6.22
CA GLU A 205 -3.24 -4.17 -6.82
C GLU A 205 -2.19 -3.77 -5.77
N LEU A 206 -2.59 -3.09 -4.70
CA LEU A 206 -1.67 -2.67 -3.62
C LEU A 206 -1.07 -3.88 -2.89
N LEU A 207 -1.84 -4.95 -2.67
CA LEU A 207 -1.33 -6.18 -2.07
C LEU A 207 -0.36 -6.89 -3.01
N THR A 208 -0.70 -6.98 -4.30
CA THR A 208 0.18 -7.53 -5.35
C THR A 208 1.48 -6.71 -5.47
N MET A 209 1.39 -5.38 -5.40
CA MET A 209 2.53 -4.49 -5.42
C MET A 209 3.49 -4.74 -4.25
N LYS A 210 2.96 -4.85 -3.03
CA LYS A 210 3.76 -5.18 -1.84
C LYS A 210 4.41 -6.55 -1.95
N TYR A 211 3.71 -7.53 -2.53
CA TYR A 211 4.24 -8.87 -2.78
C TYR A 211 5.41 -8.82 -3.77
N ILE A 212 5.25 -8.14 -4.91
CA ILE A 212 6.30 -8.01 -5.94
C ILE A 212 7.52 -7.28 -5.40
N ILE A 213 7.34 -6.12 -4.75
CA ILE A 213 8.46 -5.33 -4.22
C ILE A 213 9.28 -6.15 -3.21
N LYS A 214 8.62 -6.90 -2.33
CA LYS A 214 9.31 -7.75 -1.35
C LYS A 214 10.09 -8.89 -2.01
N ASN A 215 9.52 -9.54 -3.02
CA ASN A 215 10.18 -10.67 -3.69
C ASN A 215 11.32 -10.23 -4.61
N VAL A 216 11.17 -9.10 -5.32
CA VAL A 216 12.26 -8.51 -6.12
C VAL A 216 13.41 -8.09 -5.21
N ALA A 217 13.13 -7.45 -4.07
CA ALA A 217 14.16 -7.13 -3.08
C ALA A 217 14.85 -8.41 -2.56
N TYR A 218 14.07 -9.44 -2.19
CA TYR A 218 14.60 -10.71 -1.69
C TYR A 218 15.51 -11.42 -2.69
N ARG A 219 15.10 -11.50 -3.97
CA ARG A 219 15.90 -12.10 -5.05
C ARG A 219 17.24 -11.38 -5.28
N ASN A 220 17.30 -10.09 -4.97
CA ASN A 220 18.50 -9.26 -5.04
C ASN A 220 19.29 -9.22 -3.72
N GLY A 221 19.02 -10.14 -2.79
CA GLY A 221 19.75 -10.23 -1.51
C GLY A 221 19.44 -9.08 -0.54
N LYS A 222 18.31 -8.40 -0.72
CA LYS A 222 17.83 -7.30 0.13
C LYS A 222 16.55 -7.70 0.86
N THR A 223 16.06 -6.81 1.73
CA THR A 223 14.78 -6.96 2.42
C THR A 223 13.99 -5.67 2.38
N ALA A 224 12.76 -5.71 1.86
CA ALA A 224 11.90 -4.55 1.76
C ALA A 224 10.86 -4.50 2.89
N THR A 225 10.57 -3.30 3.39
CA THR A 225 9.54 -3.06 4.41
C THR A 225 8.72 -1.82 4.10
N PHE A 226 7.41 -1.91 4.35
CA PHE A 226 6.45 -0.81 4.25
C PHE A 226 6.07 -0.26 5.64
N MET A 227 6.88 -0.57 6.66
CA MET A 227 6.56 -0.14 8.03
C MET A 227 6.64 1.39 8.14
N PRO A 228 5.76 2.04 8.91
CA PRO A 228 5.68 3.51 8.92
C PRO A 228 6.95 4.22 9.38
N LYS A 229 7.72 3.62 10.29
CA LYS A 229 8.90 4.23 10.87
C LYS A 229 9.97 3.18 11.20
N PRO A 230 10.83 2.79 10.24
CA PRO A 230 11.92 1.85 10.49
C PRO A 230 13.13 2.52 11.15
N ILE A 231 13.34 3.82 10.92
CA ILE A 231 14.50 4.58 11.38
C ILE A 231 14.04 5.79 12.20
N VAL A 232 14.70 6.01 13.34
CA VAL A 232 14.47 7.19 14.18
C VAL A 232 15.30 8.36 13.66
N GLY A 233 14.71 9.55 13.59
CA GLY A 233 15.42 10.79 13.22
C GLY A 233 15.46 11.11 11.72
N ASP A 234 14.85 10.28 10.86
CA ASP A 234 14.69 10.55 9.42
C ASP A 234 13.23 10.37 8.98
N ASN A 235 12.87 10.59 7.72
CA ASN A 235 11.52 10.37 7.19
C ASN A 235 11.06 8.91 7.37
N GLY A 236 9.74 8.68 7.32
CA GLY A 236 9.16 7.35 7.47
C GLY A 236 8.04 7.13 6.46
N SER A 237 7.77 5.87 6.13
CA SER A 237 6.91 5.49 5.02
C SER A 237 5.44 5.86 5.21
N GLY A 238 4.94 6.72 4.32
CA GLY A 238 3.52 7.00 4.13
C GLY A 238 2.81 6.01 3.21
N MET A 239 1.48 6.09 3.23
CA MET A 239 0.66 5.66 2.12
C MET A 239 -0.29 6.82 1.82
N HIS A 240 0.14 7.77 0.99
CA HIS A 240 -0.69 8.90 0.61
C HIS A 240 -1.82 8.38 -0.27
N VAL A 241 -3.09 8.66 0.05
CA VAL A 241 -4.23 8.05 -0.66
C VAL A 241 -5.04 9.12 -1.37
N HIS A 242 -4.72 9.30 -2.65
CA HIS A 242 -5.47 10.17 -3.52
C HIS A 242 -6.90 9.65 -3.73
N GLN A 243 -7.91 10.51 -3.56
CA GLN A 243 -9.33 10.15 -3.62
C GLN A 243 -10.14 11.10 -4.50
N SER A 244 -11.06 10.55 -5.30
CA SER A 244 -12.06 11.33 -6.04
C SER A 244 -13.34 10.55 -6.27
N LEU A 245 -14.45 11.26 -6.49
CA LEU A 245 -15.76 10.68 -6.81
C LEU A 245 -16.19 11.05 -8.22
N THR A 246 -16.85 10.14 -8.92
CA THR A 246 -17.44 10.41 -10.25
C THR A 246 -18.89 9.99 -10.35
N LYS A 247 -19.68 10.75 -11.10
CA LYS A 247 -21.07 10.40 -11.46
C LYS A 247 -21.34 10.79 -12.91
N GLY A 248 -21.91 9.89 -13.70
CA GLY A 248 -22.14 10.09 -15.13
C GLY A 248 -20.88 10.49 -15.89
N GLY A 249 -19.71 9.95 -15.50
CA GLY A 249 -18.41 10.30 -16.10
C GLY A 249 -17.84 11.67 -15.70
N THR A 250 -18.53 12.43 -14.84
CA THR A 250 -18.08 13.74 -14.36
C THR A 250 -17.40 13.61 -13.00
N ASN A 251 -16.22 14.20 -12.84
CA ASN A 251 -15.52 14.27 -11.56
C ASN A 251 -16.23 15.26 -10.62
N LEU A 252 -16.82 14.73 -9.55
CA LEU A 252 -17.59 15.51 -8.58
C LEU A 252 -16.71 16.35 -7.65
N PHE A 253 -15.40 16.12 -7.61
CA PHE A 253 -14.48 16.91 -6.80
C PHE A 253 -14.00 18.18 -7.50
N ALA A 254 -14.15 18.26 -8.84
CA ALA A 254 -13.85 19.46 -9.59
C ALA A 254 -14.89 20.55 -9.35
N GLY A 255 -14.44 21.76 -9.02
CA GLY A 255 -15.30 22.93 -8.85
C GLY A 255 -14.51 24.24 -8.87
N ASP A 256 -15.14 25.31 -8.42
CA ASP A 256 -14.63 26.69 -8.39
C ASP A 256 -14.27 27.17 -6.98
N GLY A 257 -14.38 26.29 -5.97
CA GLY A 257 -14.03 26.58 -4.60
C GLY A 257 -12.52 26.54 -4.32
N TYR A 258 -12.17 26.50 -3.03
CA TYR A 258 -10.77 26.51 -2.58
C TYR A 258 -9.95 25.37 -3.21
N GLY A 259 -8.82 25.73 -3.83
CA GLY A 259 -7.96 24.75 -4.50
C GLY A 259 -8.58 24.10 -5.76
N GLY A 260 -9.65 24.69 -6.32
CA GLY A 260 -10.40 24.13 -7.45
C GLY A 260 -11.29 22.95 -7.06
N LEU A 261 -11.65 22.85 -5.78
CA LEU A 261 -12.55 21.84 -5.25
C LEU A 261 -14.01 22.28 -5.32
N SER A 262 -14.90 21.33 -5.54
CA SER A 262 -16.35 21.51 -5.39
C SER A 262 -16.78 21.52 -3.92
N GLN A 263 -18.02 21.95 -3.67
CA GLN A 263 -18.64 21.81 -2.35
C GLN A 263 -18.73 20.34 -1.90
N MET A 264 -18.95 19.40 -2.82
CA MET A 264 -18.97 17.96 -2.53
C MET A 264 -17.62 17.50 -1.97
N ALA A 265 -16.49 17.90 -2.58
CA ALA A 265 -15.17 17.56 -2.07
C ALA A 265 -14.91 18.15 -0.67
N LEU A 266 -15.34 19.39 -0.42
CA LEU A 266 -15.20 20.01 0.90
C LEU A 266 -16.02 19.28 1.97
N TRP A 267 -17.23 18.81 1.65
CA TRP A 267 -18.02 17.96 2.57
C TRP A 267 -17.39 16.59 2.78
N TYR A 268 -16.80 16.00 1.73
CA TYR A 268 -16.05 14.75 1.83
C TYR A 268 -14.89 14.87 2.81
N ILE A 269 -14.08 15.93 2.70
CA ILE A 269 -13.00 16.26 3.64
C ILE A 269 -13.55 16.45 5.06
N GLY A 270 -14.66 17.18 5.21
CA GLY A 270 -15.33 17.38 6.49
C GLY A 270 -15.75 16.07 7.16
N GLY A 271 -16.22 15.09 6.38
CA GLY A 271 -16.51 13.73 6.84
C GLY A 271 -15.26 12.99 7.34
N ILE A 272 -14.17 13.02 6.58
CA ILE A 272 -12.89 12.43 7.00
C ILE A 272 -12.45 13.04 8.34
N PHE A 273 -12.47 14.37 8.47
CA PHE A 273 -12.01 15.03 9.69
C PHE A 273 -12.92 14.77 10.88
N LYS A 274 -14.24 14.76 10.68
CA LYS A 274 -15.21 14.37 11.71
C LYS A 274 -14.93 12.98 12.26
N HIS A 275 -14.45 12.05 11.42
CA HIS A 275 -14.21 10.66 11.78
C HIS A 275 -12.73 10.27 11.90
N ALA A 276 -11.79 11.24 11.86
CA ALA A 276 -10.36 10.97 11.75
C ALA A 276 -9.80 10.05 12.84
N ARG A 277 -10.29 10.18 14.08
CA ARG A 277 -9.86 9.31 15.20
C ARG A 277 -10.25 7.85 14.97
N ALA A 278 -11.45 7.59 14.45
CA ALA A 278 -11.92 6.24 14.14
C ALA A 278 -11.24 5.70 12.87
N ILE A 279 -11.09 6.54 11.84
CA ILE A 279 -10.37 6.19 10.62
C ILE A 279 -8.94 5.75 10.93
N ASN A 280 -8.24 6.42 11.86
CA ASN A 280 -6.89 6.06 12.27
C ASN A 280 -6.75 4.64 12.84
N ALA A 281 -7.81 4.04 13.39
CA ALA A 281 -7.77 2.65 13.81
C ALA A 281 -7.57 1.68 12.61
N PHE A 282 -7.97 2.10 11.41
CA PHE A 282 -7.83 1.34 10.16
C PHE A 282 -6.65 1.83 9.32
N SER A 283 -6.54 3.14 9.09
CA SER A 283 -5.49 3.72 8.24
C SER A 283 -4.11 3.78 8.91
N ASN A 284 -4.06 3.72 10.24
CA ASN A 284 -2.83 3.78 11.04
C ASN A 284 -2.84 2.69 12.13
N SER A 285 -3.16 1.45 11.75
CA SER A 285 -3.53 0.34 12.62
C SER A 285 -2.41 -0.26 13.49
N GLY A 286 -1.16 0.18 13.33
CA GLY A 286 -0.01 -0.32 14.09
C GLY A 286 0.53 0.68 15.10
N THR A 287 1.12 0.19 16.21
CA THR A 287 1.82 1.06 17.18
C THR A 287 3.00 1.83 16.55
N ASN A 288 3.59 1.28 15.49
CA ASN A 288 4.65 1.93 14.72
C ASN A 288 4.15 3.12 13.88
N SER A 289 2.87 3.14 13.48
CA SER A 289 2.28 4.27 12.76
C SER A 289 2.40 5.57 13.56
N TYR A 290 2.19 5.50 14.87
CA TYR A 290 2.30 6.64 15.78
C TYR A 290 3.75 7.06 16.09
N LYS A 291 4.76 6.29 15.63
CA LYS A 291 6.17 6.72 15.62
C LYS A 291 6.48 7.57 14.38
N ARG A 292 5.69 7.42 13.31
CA ARG A 292 5.74 8.29 12.12
C ARG A 292 5.00 9.61 12.32
N LEU A 293 3.81 9.57 12.93
CA LEU A 293 2.93 10.73 13.15
C LEU A 293 3.44 11.67 14.26
N VAL A 294 4.65 12.20 14.07
CA VAL A 294 5.29 13.20 14.94
C VAL A 294 5.75 14.39 14.08
N PRO A 295 5.78 15.62 14.64
CA PRO A 295 6.19 16.80 13.88
C PRO A 295 7.61 16.66 13.28
N GLY A 296 7.83 17.26 12.10
CA GLY A 296 9.16 17.48 11.53
C GLY A 296 9.61 16.53 10.41
N PHE A 297 8.78 15.58 9.96
CA PHE A 297 9.16 14.56 8.95
C PHE A 297 8.12 14.41 7.82
N GLU A 298 7.49 15.52 7.41
CA GLU A 298 6.40 15.52 6.41
C GLU A 298 5.20 14.61 6.77
N ALA A 299 5.09 14.18 8.03
CA ALA A 299 3.97 13.41 8.53
C ALA A 299 2.84 14.34 9.00
N PRO A 300 1.58 14.09 8.60
CA PRO A 300 0.47 14.96 8.95
C PRO A 300 0.04 14.75 10.41
N VAL A 301 0.27 15.76 11.25
CA VAL A 301 -0.13 15.75 12.67
C VAL A 301 -1.28 16.73 12.97
N MET A 302 -1.57 17.64 12.05
CA MET A 302 -2.65 18.62 12.20
C MET A 302 -3.82 18.27 11.27
N LEU A 303 -5.01 18.12 11.87
CA LEU A 303 -6.28 17.96 11.14
C LEU A 303 -6.68 19.27 10.46
N ALA A 304 -5.99 19.55 9.35
CA ALA A 304 -6.23 20.67 8.48
C ALA A 304 -6.18 20.18 7.02
N TYR A 305 -6.89 20.89 6.14
CA TYR A 305 -6.74 20.71 4.70
C TYR A 305 -6.07 21.94 4.10
N SER A 306 -5.24 21.76 3.08
CA SER A 306 -4.50 22.87 2.49
C SER A 306 -4.12 22.60 1.04
N ALA A 307 -4.16 23.65 0.22
CA ALA A 307 -3.51 23.63 -1.07
C ALA A 307 -1.98 23.66 -0.85
N ARG A 308 -1.26 22.67 -1.41
CA ARG A 308 0.22 22.58 -1.45
C ARG A 308 0.94 22.27 -0.12
N ASN A 309 0.35 22.47 1.05
CA ASN A 309 1.04 22.21 2.32
C ASN A 309 1.10 20.70 2.65
N ARG A 310 2.30 20.13 2.70
CA ARG A 310 2.57 18.71 3.01
C ARG A 310 2.47 18.35 4.50
N SER A 311 2.28 19.33 5.39
CA SER A 311 2.05 19.08 6.84
C SER A 311 0.57 18.92 7.20
N ALA A 312 -0.34 19.17 6.26
CA ALA A 312 -1.78 19.05 6.43
C ALA A 312 -2.23 17.58 6.27
N SER A 313 -3.19 17.13 7.09
CA SER A 313 -3.78 15.78 6.98
C SER A 313 -4.56 15.53 5.69
N CYS A 314 -5.00 16.58 5.00
CA CYS A 314 -5.58 16.47 3.67
C CYS A 314 -4.94 17.51 2.75
N ARG A 315 -4.18 17.05 1.75
CA ARG A 315 -3.54 17.93 0.77
C ARG A 315 -4.44 18.02 -0.45
N ILE A 316 -4.48 19.20 -1.06
CA ILE A 316 -5.09 19.39 -2.38
C ILE A 316 -3.95 19.52 -3.39
N PRO A 317 -3.67 18.47 -4.21
CA PRO A 317 -2.65 18.53 -5.23
C PRO A 317 -2.91 19.65 -6.23
N TRP A 318 -1.84 20.28 -6.70
CA TRP A 318 -1.96 21.26 -7.77
C TRP A 318 -2.15 20.53 -9.10
N VAL A 319 -3.32 20.72 -9.72
CA VAL A 319 -3.62 20.21 -11.06
C VAL A 319 -4.31 21.27 -11.90
N THR A 320 -4.00 21.29 -13.19
CA THR A 320 -4.63 22.16 -14.19
C THR A 320 -5.84 21.50 -14.84
N ASN A 321 -5.83 20.17 -14.98
CA ASN A 321 -6.93 19.41 -15.56
C ASN A 321 -8.02 19.11 -14.52
N PRO A 322 -9.28 19.55 -14.73
CA PRO A 322 -10.40 19.23 -13.84
C PRO A 322 -10.59 17.74 -13.60
N LYS A 323 -10.31 16.88 -14.59
CA LYS A 323 -10.42 15.42 -14.44
C LYS A 323 -9.45 14.86 -13.40
N ALA A 324 -8.29 15.50 -13.20
CA ALA A 324 -7.27 15.09 -12.25
C ALA A 324 -7.49 15.66 -10.83
N ARG A 325 -8.58 16.42 -10.60
CA ARG A 325 -8.88 17.02 -9.30
C ARG A 325 -9.23 15.93 -8.30
N ARG A 326 -8.54 15.97 -7.15
CA ARG A 326 -8.63 14.99 -6.08
C ARG A 326 -8.19 15.60 -4.76
N ILE A 327 -8.41 14.87 -3.69
CA ILE A 327 -7.78 15.12 -2.38
C ILE A 327 -6.74 14.03 -2.13
N GLU A 328 -5.79 14.28 -1.26
CA GLU A 328 -4.82 13.30 -0.75
C GLU A 328 -4.84 13.27 0.77
#